data_AF-A0A4Y3FXZ9-F1
#
_entry.id   AF-A0A4Y3FXZ9-F1
#
_cell.length_a   1.000
_cell.length_b   1.000
_cell.length_c   1.000
_cell.angle_alpha   90.00
_cell.angle_beta   90.00
_cell.angle_gamma   90.00
#
_symmetry.space_group_name_H-M   'P 1'
#
loop_
_entity.id
_entity.type
_entity.pdbx_description
1 polymer ?
#
loop_
_entity_poly.entity_id
_entity_poly.type
_entity_poly.pdbx_seq_one_letter_code
_entity_poly.pdbx_strand_id
1 'polypeptide(L)'
;MGRILSRKREPVKLDNVMECEKEFLKHEGNILFTEEFENLSGKERLVLKSLVSGKRTSSNIAKDLKEKVSNVGQFIYYLVNKDIIQKKKRGRYYIVDPVYEEWLVRRLGGKSFGQDVLETMEKPKTLQEIYALFP
;
A
#
# COMPACT_ATOMS: atom_id res chain seq x y z
N MET A 1 5.81 -19.57 -3.69
CA MET A 1 4.38 -19.88 -3.94
C MET A 1 4.10 -21.30 -4.45
N GLY A 2 4.74 -21.80 -5.52
CA GLY A 2 4.41 -23.11 -6.12
C GLY A 2 4.46 -24.34 -5.20
N ARG A 3 5.33 -24.34 -4.17
CA ARG A 3 5.44 -25.43 -3.17
C ARG A 3 4.33 -25.46 -2.11
N ILE A 4 3.64 -24.35 -1.87
CA ILE A 4 2.58 -24.26 -0.85
C ILE A 4 1.25 -24.76 -1.46
N LEU A 5 0.97 -24.35 -2.70
CA LEU A 5 -0.23 -24.78 -3.43
C LEU A 5 -0.21 -26.27 -3.80
N SER A 6 0.98 -26.84 -4.07
CA SER A 6 1.15 -28.26 -4.44
C SER A 6 0.93 -29.25 -3.29
N ARG A 7 0.77 -28.78 -2.05
CA ARG A 7 0.45 -29.64 -0.89
C ARG A 7 -1.05 -29.89 -0.73
N LYS A 8 -1.93 -29.08 -1.34
CA LYS A 8 -3.39 -29.30 -1.32
C LYS A 8 -3.79 -30.08 -2.58
N ARG A 9 -4.29 -31.31 -2.43
CA ARG A 9 -4.76 -32.21 -3.52
C ARG A 9 -6.07 -31.77 -4.19
N GLU A 10 -6.54 -30.55 -3.93
CA GLU A 10 -7.81 -30.01 -4.43
C GLU A 10 -7.59 -29.01 -5.57
N PRO A 11 -8.57 -28.80 -6.47
CA PRO A 11 -8.50 -27.77 -7.49
C PRO A 11 -8.26 -26.39 -6.85
N VAL A 12 -7.30 -25.65 -7.38
CA VAL A 12 -6.89 -24.34 -6.87
C VAL A 12 -8.05 -23.35 -7.05
N LYS A 13 -8.79 -23.09 -5.97
CA LYS A 13 -9.80 -22.04 -5.88
C LYS A 13 -9.14 -20.69 -5.58
N LEU A 14 -9.80 -19.59 -5.97
CA LEU A 14 -9.34 -18.22 -5.70
C LEU A 14 -9.10 -18.00 -4.20
N ASP A 15 -10.01 -18.50 -3.36
CA ASP A 15 -9.91 -18.41 -1.90
C ASP A 15 -8.63 -19.06 -1.35
N ASN A 16 -8.21 -20.20 -1.93
CA ASN A 16 -6.98 -20.90 -1.54
C ASN A 16 -5.74 -20.07 -1.87
N VAL A 17 -5.76 -19.32 -2.98
CA VAL A 17 -4.66 -18.45 -3.40
C VAL A 17 -4.57 -17.23 -2.47
N MET A 18 -5.71 -16.59 -2.18
CA MET A 18 -5.78 -15.45 -1.28
C MET A 18 -5.34 -15.81 0.14
N GLU A 19 -5.70 -17.00 0.62
CA GLU A 19 -5.26 -17.46 1.94
C GLU A 19 -3.76 -17.75 2.00
N CYS A 20 -3.19 -18.36 0.95
CA CYS A 20 -1.74 -18.56 0.86
C CYS A 20 -0.98 -17.22 0.80
N GLU A 21 -1.48 -16.25 0.04
CA GLU A 21 -0.92 -14.90 -0.01
C GLU A 21 -0.98 -14.23 1.37
N LYS A 22 -2.09 -14.42 2.09
CA LYS A 22 -2.24 -13.89 3.45
C LYS A 22 -1.21 -14.47 4.40
N GLU A 23 -0.99 -15.78 4.37
CA GLU A 23 0.00 -16.45 5.21
C GLU A 23 1.43 -16.02 4.84
N PHE A 24 1.72 -15.94 3.53
CA PHE A 24 3.02 -15.47 3.04
C PHE A 24 3.38 -14.08 3.55
N LEU A 25 2.48 -13.10 3.38
CA LEU A 25 2.71 -11.73 3.84
C LEU A 25 2.87 -11.63 5.35
N LYS A 26 2.17 -12.48 6.12
CA LYS A 26 2.27 -12.51 7.57
C LYS A 26 3.62 -13.03 8.04
N HIS A 27 4.14 -14.08 7.41
CA HIS A 27 5.37 -14.74 7.84
C HIS A 27 6.61 -14.15 7.15
N GLU A 28 6.62 -14.14 5.82
CA GLU A 28 7.76 -13.66 5.04
C GLU A 28 7.81 -12.13 4.98
N GLY A 29 6.66 -11.45 4.91
CA GLY A 29 6.63 -9.99 4.91
C GLY A 29 7.24 -9.37 6.17
N ASN A 30 7.06 -10.00 7.34
CA ASN A 30 7.71 -9.52 8.56
C ASN A 30 9.23 -9.68 8.52
N ILE A 31 9.74 -10.75 7.91
CA ILE A 31 11.18 -10.98 7.74
C ILE A 31 11.76 -9.93 6.77
N LEU A 32 11.04 -9.63 5.69
CA LEU A 32 11.51 -8.74 4.63
C LEU A 32 11.41 -7.25 4.98
N PHE A 33 10.36 -6.83 5.68
CA PHE A 33 9.98 -5.41 5.75
C PHE A 33 10.04 -4.79 7.15
N THR A 34 10.15 -5.60 8.21
CA THR A 34 10.12 -5.05 9.58
C THR A 34 11.31 -4.15 9.86
N GLU A 35 12.52 -4.54 9.47
CA GLU A 35 13.72 -3.75 9.71
C GLU A 35 13.66 -2.41 8.97
N GLU A 36 13.30 -2.42 7.68
CA GLU A 36 13.09 -1.21 6.89
C GLU A 36 12.06 -0.28 7.56
N PHE A 37 10.91 -0.82 7.99
CA PHE A 37 9.86 -0.05 8.62
C PHE A 37 10.26 0.51 10.00
N GLU A 38 10.99 -0.24 10.82
CA GLU A 38 11.44 0.23 12.13
C GLU A 38 12.56 1.27 12.03
N ASN A 39 13.37 1.22 10.95
CA ASN A 39 14.36 2.25 10.63
C ASN A 39 13.74 3.57 10.16
N LEU A 40 12.42 3.61 9.92
CA LEU A 40 11.71 4.86 9.65
C LEU A 40 11.46 5.64 10.94
N SER A 41 11.64 6.95 10.85
CA SER A 41 11.24 7.89 11.89
C SER A 41 9.73 7.79 12.16
N GLY A 42 9.31 8.16 13.37
CA GLY A 42 7.89 8.15 13.72
C GLY A 42 7.02 8.99 12.76
N LYS A 43 7.56 10.10 12.24
CA LYS A 43 6.86 10.95 11.27
C LYS A 43 6.75 10.31 9.89
N GLU A 44 7.78 9.62 9.41
CA GLU A 44 7.71 8.84 8.16
C GLU A 44 6.66 7.73 8.27
N ARG A 45 6.62 7.00 9.39
CA ARG A 45 5.59 5.97 9.64
C ARG A 45 4.18 6.54 9.67
N LEU A 46 4.00 7.74 10.22
CA LEU A 46 2.71 8.44 10.18
C LEU A 46 2.30 8.85 8.77
N VAL A 47 3.24 9.29 7.93
CA VAL A 47 2.97 9.58 6.51
C VAL A 47 2.56 8.31 5.77
N LEU A 48 3.26 7.19 5.97
CA LEU A 48 2.88 5.89 5.40
C LEU A 48 1.49 5.44 5.87
N LYS A 49 1.17 5.62 7.16
CA LYS A 49 -0.16 5.35 7.70
C LYS A 49 -1.25 6.17 7.00
N SER A 50 -0.97 7.44 6.72
CA SER A 50 -1.89 8.32 5.99
C SER A 50 -2.07 7.88 4.52
N LEU A 51 -1.00 7.37 3.89
CA LEU A 51 -1.06 6.84 2.53
C LEU A 51 -1.92 5.58 2.43
N VAL A 52 -1.74 4.63 3.35
CA VAL A 52 -2.55 3.39 3.38
C VAL A 52 -4.00 3.63 3.82
N SER A 53 -4.31 4.79 4.41
CA SER A 53 -5.69 5.23 4.66
C SER A 53 -6.31 5.97 3.46
N GLY A 54 -5.58 6.09 2.35
CA GLY A 54 -6.04 6.66 1.09
C GLY A 54 -5.70 8.14 0.89
N LYS A 55 -4.91 8.78 1.77
CA LYS A 55 -4.49 10.18 1.58
C LYS A 55 -3.30 10.25 0.62
N ARG A 56 -3.57 10.62 -0.64
CA ARG A 56 -2.55 10.59 -1.71
C ARG A 56 -1.85 11.92 -1.99
N THR A 57 -2.22 13.04 -1.36
CA THR A 57 -1.62 14.36 -1.65
C THR A 57 -1.04 14.98 -0.38
N SER A 58 0.04 15.76 -0.49
CA SER A 58 0.69 16.42 0.65
C SER A 58 -0.31 17.21 1.52
N SER A 59 -1.26 17.91 0.91
CA SER A 59 -2.28 18.69 1.64
C SER A 59 -3.23 17.79 2.46
N ASN A 60 -3.64 16.66 1.91
CA ASN A 60 -4.51 15.72 2.62
C ASN A 60 -3.77 14.97 3.72
N ILE A 61 -2.52 14.61 3.49
CA ILE A 61 -1.65 13.99 4.51
C ILE A 61 -1.41 14.99 5.66
N ALA A 62 -1.13 16.26 5.34
CA ALA A 62 -0.96 17.31 6.34
C ALA A 62 -2.22 17.53 7.19
N LYS A 63 -3.41 17.54 6.57
CA LYS A 63 -4.70 17.60 7.28
C LYS A 63 -4.89 16.41 8.23
N ASP A 64 -4.59 15.20 7.75
CA ASP A 64 -4.72 13.96 8.53
C ASP A 64 -3.80 13.94 9.75
N LEU A 65 -2.56 14.43 9.57
CA LEU A 65 -1.56 14.51 10.64
C LEU A 65 -1.68 15.77 11.52
N LYS A 66 -2.60 16.69 11.21
CA LYS A 66 -2.74 18.02 11.84
C LYS A 66 -1.43 18.82 11.84
N GLU A 67 -0.72 18.78 10.72
CA GLU A 67 0.61 19.36 10.54
C GLU A 67 0.64 20.40 9.41
N LYS A 68 1.71 21.20 9.35
CA LYS A 68 1.95 22.09 8.20
C LYS A 68 2.37 21.27 6.99
N VAL A 69 1.90 21.68 5.80
CA VAL A 69 2.25 21.04 4.52
C VAL A 69 3.77 21.05 4.28
N SER A 70 4.47 22.09 4.73
CA SER A 70 5.94 22.19 4.66
C SER A 70 6.63 21.07 5.44
N ASN A 71 6.16 20.79 6.66
CA ASN A 71 6.71 19.73 7.52
C ASN A 71 6.49 18.37 6.89
N VAL A 72 5.27 18.11 6.40
CA VAL A 72 4.95 16.86 5.70
C VAL A 72 5.75 16.70 4.42
N GLY A 73 5.97 17.79 3.68
CA GLY A 73 6.77 17.79 2.45
C GLY A 73 8.19 17.27 2.66
N GLN A 74 8.82 17.61 3.79
CA GLN A 74 10.14 17.10 4.16
C GLN A 74 10.14 15.57 4.34
N PHE A 75 9.18 15.01 5.06
CA PHE A 75 9.09 13.55 5.25
C PHE A 75 8.70 12.80 3.98
N ILE A 76 7.84 13.40 3.15
CA ILE A 76 7.53 12.86 1.82
C ILE A 76 8.80 12.81 0.97
N TYR A 77 9.61 13.87 0.98
CA TYR A 77 10.88 13.90 0.25
C TYR A 77 11.83 12.79 0.72
N TYR A 78 11.94 12.53 2.03
CA TYR A 78 12.75 11.43 2.55
C TYR A 78 12.26 10.06 2.11
N LEU A 79 10.94 9.82 2.16
CA LEU A 79 10.34 8.57 1.69
C LEU A 79 10.51 8.35 0.19
N VAL A 80 10.51 9.43 -0.61
CA VAL A 80 10.82 9.37 -2.04
C VAL A 80 12.29 9.01 -2.27
N ASN A 81 13.21 9.63 -1.53
CA ASN A 81 14.65 9.32 -1.66
C ASN A 81 14.99 7.89 -1.21
N LYS A 82 14.20 7.31 -0.30
CA LYS A 82 14.32 5.91 0.12
C LYS A 82 13.66 4.93 -0.87
N ASP A 83 13.07 5.42 -1.95
CA ASP A 83 12.31 4.63 -2.93
C ASP A 83 11.11 3.86 -2.35
N ILE A 84 10.61 4.30 -1.19
CA ILE A 84 9.44 3.70 -0.54
C ILE A 84 8.15 4.21 -1.17
N ILE A 85 8.14 5.50 -1.55
CA ILE A 85 7.00 6.12 -2.23
C ILE A 85 7.47 6.85 -3.49
N GLN A 86 6.59 6.94 -4.47
CA GLN A 86 6.81 7.70 -5.70
C GLN A 86 5.73 8.75 -5.90
N LYS A 87 6.14 9.90 -6.47
CA LYS A 87 5.21 10.92 -6.94
C LYS A 87 4.75 10.57 -8.36
N LYS A 88 3.46 10.37 -8.55
CA LYS A 88 2.81 10.24 -9.86
C LYS A 88 2.22 11.58 -10.31
N LYS A 89 1.60 11.59 -11.49
CA LYS A 89 0.96 12.78 -12.07
C LYS A 89 -0.01 13.45 -11.08
N ARG A 90 -0.16 14.78 -11.21
CA ARG A 90 -1.03 15.62 -10.35
C ARG A 90 -0.63 15.68 -8.87
N GLY A 91 0.64 15.39 -8.55
CA GLY A 91 1.16 15.54 -7.19
C GLY A 91 0.63 14.50 -6.19
N ARG A 92 0.24 13.33 -6.69
CA ARG A 92 -0.21 12.20 -5.89
C ARG A 92 0.95 11.26 -5.56
N TYR A 93 1.00 10.74 -4.35
CA TYR A 93 2.04 9.83 -3.85
C TYR A 93 1.48 8.42 -3.68
N TYR A 94 2.29 7.43 -4.03
CA TYR A 94 1.96 6.01 -3.96
C TYR A 94 3.14 5.24 -3.42
N ILE A 95 2.88 4.18 -2.68
CA ILE A 95 3.92 3.23 -2.27
C ILE A 95 4.41 2.50 -3.53
N VAL A 96 5.72 2.32 -3.66
CA VAL A 96 6.36 1.76 -4.86
C VAL A 96 6.09 0.26 -4.97
N ASP A 97 6.36 -0.49 -3.89
CA ASP A 97 6.16 -1.93 -3.83
C ASP A 97 4.72 -2.28 -3.38
N PRO A 98 3.90 -2.93 -4.25
CA PRO A 98 2.56 -3.37 -3.89
C PRO A 98 2.52 -4.39 -2.74
N VAL A 99 3.55 -5.24 -2.61
CA VAL A 99 3.67 -6.24 -1.55
C VAL A 99 3.92 -5.53 -0.21
N TYR A 100 4.74 -4.49 -0.23
CA TYR A 100 4.95 -3.62 0.93
C TYR A 100 3.69 -2.82 1.31
N GLU A 101 2.96 -2.27 0.33
CA GLU A 101 1.69 -1.58 0.59
C GLU A 101 0.67 -2.51 1.27
N GLU A 102 0.51 -3.72 0.76
CA GLU A 102 -0.40 -4.72 1.34
C GLU A 102 0.04 -5.15 2.76
N TRP A 103 1.35 -5.31 2.98
CA TRP A 103 1.89 -5.58 4.31
C TRP A 103 1.59 -4.42 5.29
N LEU A 104 1.79 -3.17 4.86
CA LEU A 104 1.48 -1.98 5.67
C LEU A 104 -0.01 -1.85 5.97
N VAL A 105 -0.89 -2.14 5.02
CA VAL A 105 -2.34 -2.12 5.19
C VAL A 105 -2.77 -3.07 6.31
N ARG A 106 -2.19 -4.28 6.34
CA ARG A 106 -2.47 -5.28 7.37
C ARG A 106 -1.92 -4.88 8.74
N ARG A 107 -0.73 -4.27 8.76
CA ARG A 107 -0.05 -3.87 10.00
C ARG A 107 -0.68 -2.62 10.63
N LEU A 108 -1.11 -1.65 9.82
CA LEU A 108 -1.53 -0.32 10.27
C LEU A 108 -3.05 -0.10 10.23
N GLY A 109 -3.81 -1.01 9.62
CA GLY A 109 -5.26 -0.92 9.47
C GLY A 109 -5.66 0.13 8.43
N GLY A 110 -5.61 -0.24 7.14
CA GLY A 110 -5.95 0.63 6.01
C GLY A 110 -6.74 -0.06 4.92
N LYS A 111 -6.78 0.54 3.73
CA LYS A 111 -7.28 -0.07 2.50
C LYS A 111 -6.20 -0.02 1.43
N SER A 112 -5.89 -1.17 0.85
CA SER A 112 -4.91 -1.27 -0.23
C SER A 112 -5.43 -0.56 -1.47
N PHE A 113 -4.57 0.21 -2.15
CA PHE A 113 -4.92 0.78 -3.44
C PHE A 113 -5.26 -0.30 -4.46
N GLY A 114 -4.54 -1.42 -4.43
CA GLY A 114 -4.83 -2.58 -5.28
C GLY A 114 -6.23 -3.11 -5.03
N GLN A 115 -6.67 -3.19 -3.77
CA GLN A 115 -8.03 -3.59 -3.42
C GLN A 115 -9.07 -2.56 -3.89
N ASP A 116 -8.83 -1.27 -3.69
CA ASP A 116 -9.74 -0.22 -4.19
C ASP A 116 -9.92 -0.29 -5.71
N VAL A 117 -8.84 -0.60 -6.44
CA VAL A 117 -8.88 -0.81 -7.90
C VAL A 117 -9.68 -2.07 -8.25
N LEU A 118 -9.41 -3.20 -7.59
CA LEU A 118 -10.11 -4.47 -7.82
C LEU A 118 -11.62 -4.38 -7.51
N GLU A 119 -11.98 -3.85 -6.33
CA GLU A 119 -13.38 -3.61 -5.94
C GLU A 119 -14.10 -2.67 -6.91
N THR A 120 -13.35 -1.74 -7.51
CA THR A 120 -13.90 -0.83 -8.52
C THR A 120 -14.02 -1.49 -9.88
N MET A 121 -13.15 -2.44 -10.24
CA MET A 121 -13.24 -3.22 -11.47
C MET A 121 -14.39 -4.25 -11.43
N GLU A 122 -14.76 -4.74 -10.25
CA GLU A 122 -15.91 -5.63 -10.05
C GLU A 122 -17.26 -4.90 -10.20
N LYS A 123 -17.28 -3.57 -10.06
CA LYS A 123 -18.46 -2.73 -10.31
C LYS A 123 -18.39 -2.18 -11.74
N PRO A 124 -19.42 -2.34 -12.58
CA PRO A 124 -19.40 -1.76 -13.91
C PRO A 124 -19.39 -0.23 -13.81
N LYS A 125 -18.23 0.35 -14.09
CA LYS A 125 -18.02 1.79 -14.23
C LYS A 125 -17.67 2.12 -15.68
N THR A 126 -17.91 3.36 -16.07
CA THR A 126 -17.52 3.83 -17.39
C THR A 126 -15.98 3.80 -17.55
N LEU A 127 -15.48 3.59 -18.77
CA LEU A 127 -14.04 3.57 -19.05
C LEU A 127 -13.29 4.80 -18.50
N GLN A 128 -13.91 5.98 -18.52
CA GLN A 128 -13.35 7.22 -17.96
C GLN A 128 -13.17 7.17 -16.45
N GLU A 129 -14.09 6.54 -15.72
CA GLU A 129 -13.98 6.35 -14.27
C GLU A 129 -12.92 5.30 -13.91
N ILE A 130 -12.76 4.27 -14.75
CA ILE A 130 -11.69 3.28 -14.61
C ILE A 130 -10.33 3.93 -14.86
N TYR A 131 -10.18 4.70 -15.95
CA TYR A 131 -8.95 5.45 -16.24
C TYR A 131 -8.63 6.54 -15.20
N ALA A 132 -9.59 7.01 -14.41
CA ALA A 132 -9.31 7.94 -13.31
C ALA A 132 -8.60 7.27 -12.11
N LEU A 133 -8.60 5.93 -12.06
CA LEU A 133 -7.96 5.13 -11.03
C LEU A 133 -6.54 4.75 -11.42
N PHE A 134 -6.26 4.55 -12.71
CA PHE A 134 -4.91 4.31 -13.20
C PHE A 134 -4.20 5.64 -13.55
N PRO A 135 -2.88 5.77 -13.31
CA PRO A 135 -2.12 7.01 -13.57
C PRO A 135 -1.90 7.36 -15.05
#